data_AF-A0AAW9FJD1-F1
#
_entry.id   AF-A0AAW9FJD1-F1
#
_cell.length_a   1.000
_cell.length_b   1.000
_cell.length_c   1.000
_cell.angle_alpha   90.00
_cell.angle_beta   90.00
_cell.angle_gamma   90.00
#
_symmetry.space_group_name_H-M   'P 1'
#
loop_
_entity.id
_entity.type
_entity.pdbx_description
1 polymer ?
#
loop_
_entity_poly.entity_id
_entity_poly.type
_entity_poly.pdbx_seq_one_letter_code
_entity_poly.pdbx_strand_id
1 'polypeptide(L)'
;MNDDAIKEVEAMFKTFEWTIGMITQSGPEERQHIANAYQEAQKLIASIPKDAGDARPRIVACFERSDSYRAVNDSACVGWALSAIQERVNEQDFPDWRKFRKLVRMAVEMLSVSKPTYH
;
A
#
# COMPACT_ATOMS: atom_id res chain seq x y z
N MET A 1 1.78 -11.46 22.18
CA MET A 1 1.01 -10.85 21.06
C MET A 1 -0.42 -11.31 21.25
N ASN A 2 -1.38 -10.38 21.33
CA ASN A 2 -2.77 -10.72 21.60
C ASN A 2 -3.46 -11.12 20.28
N ASP A 3 -4.59 -11.83 20.37
CA ASP A 3 -5.35 -12.34 19.21
C ASP A 3 -5.69 -11.25 18.18
N ASP A 4 -5.96 -10.02 18.64
CA ASP A 4 -6.29 -8.89 17.75
C ASP A 4 -5.10 -8.45 16.90
N ALA A 5 -3.88 -8.48 17.44
CA ALA A 5 -2.67 -8.16 16.69
C ALA A 5 -2.34 -9.23 15.64
N ILE A 6 -2.64 -10.50 15.93
CA ILE A 6 -2.50 -11.59 14.96
C ILE A 6 -3.47 -11.38 13.80
N LYS A 7 -4.74 -11.11 14.09
CA LYS A 7 -5.77 -10.85 13.07
C LYS A 7 -5.42 -9.65 12.20
N GLU A 8 -4.88 -8.59 12.79
CA GLU A 8 -4.43 -7.42 12.03
C GLU A 8 -3.32 -7.79 11.03
N VAL A 9 -2.29 -8.51 11.48
CA VAL A 9 -1.18 -8.94 10.62
C VAL A 9 -1.70 -9.84 9.49
N GLU A 10 -2.57 -10.80 9.80
CA GLU A 10 -3.21 -11.66 8.78
C GLU A 10 -4.02 -10.86 7.76
N ALA A 11 -4.83 -9.89 8.22
CA ALA A 11 -5.61 -9.03 7.34
C ALA A 11 -4.68 -8.22 6.41
N MET A 12 -3.60 -7.67 6.97
CA MET A 12 -2.60 -6.92 6.21
C MET A 12 -1.92 -7.79 5.15
N PHE A 13 -1.57 -9.04 5.46
CA PHE A 13 -1.02 -9.98 4.47
C PHE A 13 -2.02 -10.29 3.36
N LYS A 14 -3.29 -10.55 3.68
CA LYS A 14 -4.33 -10.79 2.68
C LYS A 14 -4.54 -9.59 1.76
N THR A 15 -4.57 -8.37 2.32
CA THR A 15 -4.66 -7.15 1.52
C THR A 15 -3.43 -6.98 0.64
N PHE A 16 -2.23 -7.32 1.13
CA PHE A 16 -1.01 -7.26 0.35
C PHE A 16 -0.97 -8.27 -0.81
N GLU A 17 -1.41 -9.52 -0.57
CA GLU A 17 -1.54 -10.54 -1.62
C GLU A 17 -2.49 -10.09 -2.73
N TRP A 18 -3.65 -9.53 -2.35
CA TRP A 18 -4.57 -8.93 -3.30
C TRP A 18 -3.94 -7.77 -4.07
N THR A 19 -3.25 -6.85 -3.40
CA THR A 19 -2.55 -5.72 -4.03
C THR A 19 -1.52 -6.21 -5.06
N ILE A 20 -0.69 -7.20 -4.72
CA ILE A 20 0.26 -7.79 -5.68
C ILE A 20 -0.49 -8.40 -6.86
N GLY A 21 -1.55 -9.17 -6.60
CA GLY A 21 -2.37 -9.79 -7.64
C GLY A 21 -2.92 -8.75 -8.63
N MET A 22 -3.39 -7.60 -8.13
CA MET A 22 -3.87 -6.52 -8.99
C MET A 22 -2.73 -5.91 -9.83
N ILE A 23 -1.58 -5.62 -9.21
CA ILE A 23 -0.42 -5.04 -9.91
C ILE A 23 0.07 -5.97 -11.03
N THR A 24 0.18 -7.28 -10.77
CA THR A 24 0.68 -8.24 -11.76
C THR A 24 -0.28 -8.44 -12.93
N GLN A 25 -1.59 -8.41 -12.67
CA GLN A 25 -2.62 -8.53 -13.70
C GLN A 25 -2.86 -7.23 -14.49
N SER A 26 -2.50 -6.08 -13.92
CA SER A 26 -2.69 -4.78 -14.54
C SER A 26 -1.87 -4.59 -15.81
N GLY A 27 -2.48 -3.97 -16.82
CA GLY A 27 -1.77 -3.49 -18.02
C GLY A 27 -0.88 -2.27 -17.74
N PRO A 28 -0.07 -1.79 -18.71
CA PRO A 28 0.85 -0.66 -18.51
C PRO A 28 0.16 0.64 -18.05
N GLU A 29 -0.98 0.98 -18.64
CA GLU A 29 -1.76 2.17 -18.29
C GLU A 29 -2.33 2.08 -16.87
N GLU A 30 -2.90 0.93 -16.53
CA GLU A 30 -3.45 0.67 -15.20
C GLU A 30 -2.35 0.67 -14.14
N ARG A 31 -1.19 0.06 -14.40
CA ARG A 31 -0.02 0.14 -13.50
C ARG A 31 0.47 1.56 -13.31
N GLN A 32 0.47 2.38 -14.37
CA GLN A 32 0.84 3.78 -14.27
C GLN A 32 -0.16 4.58 -13.42
N HIS A 33 -1.46 4.28 -13.55
CA HIS A 33 -2.51 4.87 -12.72
C HIS A 33 -2.35 4.47 -11.24
N ILE A 34 -2.09 3.19 -10.96
CA ILE A 34 -1.77 2.68 -9.61
C ILE A 34 -0.52 3.39 -9.05
N ALA A 35 0.52 3.55 -9.87
CA ALA A 35 1.75 4.23 -9.47
C ALA A 35 1.49 5.70 -9.10
N ASN A 36 0.67 6.41 -9.89
CA ASN A 36 0.29 7.79 -9.59
C ASN A 36 -0.47 7.89 -8.27
N ALA A 37 -1.47 7.03 -8.06
CA ALA A 37 -2.24 6.97 -6.81
C ALA A 37 -1.35 6.66 -5.60
N TYR A 38 -0.39 5.74 -5.75
CA TYR A 38 0.61 5.47 -4.71
C TYR A 38 1.43 6.73 -4.38
N GLN A 39 1.92 7.47 -5.37
CA GLN A 39 2.67 8.72 -5.14
C GLN A 39 1.82 9.81 -4.48
N GLU A 40 0.54 9.94 -4.85
CA GLU A 40 -0.40 10.85 -4.20
C GLU A 40 -0.63 10.47 -2.72
N ALA A 41 -0.76 9.17 -2.45
CA ALA A 41 -0.89 8.67 -1.08
C ALA A 41 0.36 8.98 -0.24
N GLN A 42 1.56 8.81 -0.79
CA GLN A 42 2.81 9.18 -0.10
C GLN A 42 2.87 10.68 0.23
N LYS A 43 2.39 11.55 -0.67
CA LYS A 43 2.28 13.00 -0.40
C LYS A 43 1.28 13.30 0.72
N LEU A 44 0.13 12.60 0.75
CA LEU A 44 -0.84 12.74 1.82
C LEU A 44 -0.25 12.31 3.17
N ILE A 45 0.38 11.14 3.22
CA ILE A 45 1.05 10.62 4.41
C ILE A 45 2.08 11.63 4.96
N ALA A 46 2.87 12.24 4.07
CA ALA A 46 3.85 13.24 4.46
C ALA A 46 3.21 14.51 5.06
N SER A 47 1.98 14.86 4.64
CA SER A 47 1.24 16.02 5.16
C SER A 47 0.56 15.77 6.51
N ILE A 48 0.26 14.52 6.84
CA ILE A 48 -0.40 14.16 8.11
C ILE A 48 0.68 13.95 9.18
N PRO A 49 0.71 14.73 10.28
CA PRO A 49 1.65 14.48 11.36
C PRO A 49 1.36 13.12 12.02
N LYS A 50 2.40 12.46 12.55
CA LYS A 50 2.19 11.28 13.40
C LYS A 50 1.64 11.74 14.73
N ASP A 51 0.60 11.09 15.24
CA ASP A 51 0.06 11.39 16.56
C ASP A 51 0.87 10.66 17.63
N ALA A 52 1.70 11.38 18.39
CA ALA A 52 2.63 10.80 19.36
C ALA A 52 3.54 9.68 18.80
N GLY A 53 3.77 9.65 17.48
CA GLY A 53 4.54 8.60 16.79
C GLY A 53 3.68 7.48 16.17
N ASP A 54 2.38 7.44 16.48
CA ASP A 54 1.41 6.52 15.91
C ASP A 54 1.13 6.88 14.43
N ALA A 55 1.32 5.92 13.53
CA ALA A 55 1.03 6.09 12.12
C ALA A 55 -0.42 5.76 11.77
N ARG A 56 -1.25 5.31 12.72
CA ARG A 56 -2.67 5.00 12.53
C ARG A 56 -3.46 6.08 11.78
N PRO A 57 -3.35 7.38 12.08
CA PRO A 57 -4.09 8.41 11.33
C PRO A 57 -3.77 8.41 9.83
N ARG A 58 -2.50 8.14 9.49
CA ARG A 58 -2.04 8.06 8.09
C ARG A 58 -2.57 6.80 7.41
N ILE A 59 -2.52 5.67 8.10
CA ILE A 59 -3.01 4.37 7.60
C ILE A 59 -4.51 4.43 7.34
N VAL A 60 -5.29 4.97 8.29
CA VAL A 60 -6.75 5.14 8.16
C VAL A 60 -7.09 6.03 6.97
N ALA A 61 -6.45 7.21 6.85
CA ALA A 61 -6.70 8.12 5.73
C ALA A 61 -6.40 7.48 4.36
N CYS A 62 -5.37 6.64 4.27
CA CYS A 62 -5.08 5.89 3.05
C CYS A 62 -6.14 4.83 2.74
N PHE A 63 -6.64 4.10 3.75
CA PHE A 63 -7.70 3.11 3.52
C PHE A 63 -9.05 3.73 3.17
N GLU A 64 -9.42 4.86 3.78
CA GLU A 64 -10.64 5.60 3.40
C GLU A 64 -10.62 6.04 1.92
N ARG A 65 -9.45 6.51 1.46
CA ARG A 65 -9.24 6.83 0.04
C ARG A 65 -9.29 5.58 -0.83
N SER A 66 -8.64 4.50 -0.41
CA SER A 66 -8.69 3.22 -1.11
C SER A 66 -10.12 2.70 -1.29
N ASP A 67 -10.93 2.73 -0.23
CA ASP A 67 -12.32 2.30 -0.26
C ASP A 67 -13.18 3.16 -1.19
N SER A 68 -12.92 4.47 -1.23
CA SER A 68 -13.61 5.39 -2.15
C SER A 68 -13.34 5.04 -3.62
N TYR A 69 -12.10 4.72 -3.99
CA TYR A 69 -11.75 4.27 -5.34
C TYR A 69 -12.27 2.85 -5.63
N ARG A 70 -12.22 1.95 -4.63
CA ARG A 70 -12.73 0.58 -4.76
C ARG A 70 -14.25 0.58 -5.02
N ALA A 71 -15.01 1.47 -4.39
CA ALA A 71 -16.45 1.59 -4.59
C ALA A 71 -16.86 1.92 -6.03
N VAL A 72 -15.95 2.53 -6.80
CA VAL A 72 -16.15 2.85 -8.23
C VAL A 72 -15.33 1.97 -9.16
N ASN A 73 -14.77 0.85 -8.66
CA ASN A 73 -13.90 -0.08 -9.37
C ASN A 73 -12.68 0.59 -10.03
N ASP A 74 -12.14 1.63 -9.42
CA ASP A 74 -10.95 2.33 -9.89
C ASP A 74 -9.68 1.68 -9.33
N SER A 75 -8.73 1.33 -10.19
CA SER A 75 -7.48 0.67 -9.82
C SER A 75 -6.57 1.54 -8.94
N ALA A 76 -6.80 2.86 -8.85
CA ALA A 76 -6.15 3.73 -7.88
C ALA A 76 -6.24 3.19 -6.44
N CYS A 77 -7.30 2.45 -6.08
CA CYS A 77 -7.44 1.83 -4.76
C CYS A 77 -6.22 0.98 -4.37
N VAL A 78 -5.60 0.30 -5.34
CA VAL A 78 -4.42 -0.54 -5.13
C VAL A 78 -3.22 0.30 -4.68
N GLY A 79 -3.03 1.50 -5.26
CA GLY A 79 -1.94 2.40 -4.90
C GLY A 79 -2.10 2.97 -3.49
N TRP A 80 -3.33 3.32 -3.11
CA TRP A 80 -3.67 3.77 -1.77
C TRP A 80 -3.51 2.66 -0.72
N ALA A 81 -3.95 1.44 -1.02
CA ALA A 81 -3.76 0.27 -0.15
C ALA A 81 -2.27 -0.06 0.03
N LEU A 82 -1.46 -0.02 -1.02
CA LEU A 82 -0.03 -0.27 -0.94
C LEU A 82 0.69 0.75 -0.04
N SER A 83 0.33 2.03 -0.15
CA SER A 83 0.86 3.09 0.73
C SER A 83 0.47 2.89 2.20
N ALA A 84 -0.77 2.48 2.48
CA ALA A 84 -1.22 2.17 3.84
C ALA A 84 -0.40 1.01 4.45
N ILE A 85 -0.20 -0.07 3.68
CA ILE A 85 0.60 -1.23 4.11
C ILE A 85 2.04 -0.80 4.37
N GLN A 86 2.64 -0.01 3.49
CA GLN A 86 4.01 0.47 3.69
C GLN A 86 4.16 1.29 4.96
N GLU A 87 3.21 2.17 5.27
CA GLU A 87 3.24 2.98 6.49
C GLU A 87 3.11 2.09 7.74
N ARG A 88 2.22 1.10 7.74
CA ARG A 88 2.10 0.10 8.83
C ARG A 88 3.40 -0.66 9.05
N VAL A 89 4.04 -1.12 7.98
CA VAL A 89 5.31 -1.85 8.07
C VAL A 89 6.46 -0.97 8.59
N ASN A 90 6.40 0.34 8.37
CA ASN A 90 7.40 1.28 8.86
C ASN A 90 7.32 1.55 10.38
N GLU A 91 6.26 1.11 11.07
CA GLU A 91 6.15 1.15 12.54
C GLU A 91 7.06 0.10 13.21
N GLN A 92 7.46 -0.96 12.49
CA GLN A 92 8.51 -1.91 12.91
C GLN A 92 8.22 -2.64 14.23
N ASP A 93 6.94 -2.82 14.55
CA ASP A 93 6.45 -3.26 15.86
C ASP A 93 5.86 -4.69 15.87
N PHE A 94 5.81 -5.38 14.72
CA PHE A 94 5.31 -6.76 14.62
C PHE A 94 6.39 -7.78 14.15
N PRO A 95 6.23 -9.09 14.46
CA PRO A 95 7.19 -10.11 14.04
C PRO A 95 7.41 -10.14 12.52
N ASP A 96 8.64 -10.44 12.09
CA ASP A 96 9.00 -10.53 10.66
C ASP A 96 8.77 -9.26 9.81
N TRP A 97 8.53 -8.09 10.42
CA TRP A 97 8.35 -6.82 9.70
C TRP A 97 9.45 -6.53 8.68
N ARG A 98 10.70 -6.94 8.95
CA ARG A 98 11.83 -6.78 8.02
C ARG A 98 11.65 -7.57 6.73
N LYS A 99 11.15 -8.80 6.81
CA LYS A 99 10.87 -9.63 5.62
C LYS A 99 9.71 -9.02 4.85
N PHE A 100 8.66 -8.63 5.55
CA PHE A 100 7.48 -8.04 4.92
C PHE A 100 7.80 -6.69 4.26
N ARG A 101 8.65 -5.87 4.87
CA ARG A 101 9.15 -4.61 4.27
C ARG A 101 9.89 -4.82 2.95
N LYS A 102 10.62 -5.93 2.81
CA LYS A 102 11.27 -6.27 1.53
C LYS A 102 10.24 -6.60 0.46
N LEU A 103 9.22 -7.38 0.81
CA LEU A 103 8.13 -7.72 -0.14
C LEU A 103 7.38 -6.46 -0.57
N VAL A 104 7.03 -5.58 0.36
CA VAL A 104 6.37 -4.29 0.05
C VAL A 104 7.23 -3.45 -0.90
N ARG A 105 8.55 -3.39 -0.66
CA ARG A 105 9.48 -2.68 -1.56
C ARG A 105 9.46 -3.25 -2.97
N MET A 106 9.50 -4.58 -3.11
CA MET A 106 9.40 -5.23 -4.42
C MET A 106 8.08 -4.90 -5.12
N ALA A 107 6.96 -4.84 -4.38
CA ALA A 107 5.67 -4.41 -4.94
C ALA A 107 5.70 -2.97 -5.48
N VAL A 108 6.33 -2.05 -4.75
CA VAL A 108 6.54 -0.68 -5.21
C VAL A 108 7.45 -0.62 -6.45
N GLU A 109 8.50 -1.44 -6.49
CA GLU A 109 9.38 -1.53 -7.65
C GLU A 109 8.63 -2.02 -8.90
N MET A 110 7.71 -2.98 -8.77
CA MET A 110 6.86 -3.45 -9.89
C MET A 110 6.00 -2.35 -10.51
N LEU A 111 5.60 -1.33 -9.74
CA LEU A 111 4.90 -0.15 -10.26
C LEU A 111 5.79 0.75 -11.13
N SER A 112 7.11 0.70 -10.93
CA SER A 112 8.08 1.56 -11.61
C SER A 112 8.56 0.99 -12.95
N VAL A 113 8.33 -0.30 -13.22
CA VAL A 113 8.79 -1.00 -14.44
C VAL A 113 7.93 -0.67 -15.67
N SER A 114 6.86 0.11 -15.54
CA SER A 114 5.92 0.39 -16.65
C SER A 114 6.37 1.47 -17.64
N LYS A 115 7.60 2.00 -17.58
CA LYS A 115 8.11 2.79 -18.70
C LYS A 115 8.34 1.85 -19.89
N PRO A 116 7.65 2.02 -21.03
CA PRO A 116 8.03 1.32 -22.23
C PRO A 116 9.40 1.86 -22.64
N THR A 117 10.44 1.04 -22.58
CA THR A 117 11.63 1.26 -23.38
C THR A 117 11.21 1.11 -24.83
N TYR A 118 10.81 2.21 -25.46
CA TYR A 118 10.80 2.30 -26.92
C TYR A 118 12.25 2.12 -27.38
N HIS A 119 12.55 0.95 -27.92
CA HIS A 119 13.72 0.68 -28.75
C HIS A 119 13.34 0.82 -30.22
#